data_AF-A0A9E5N3I7-F1
#
_entry.id   AF-A0A9E5N3I7-F1
#
_cell.length_a   1.000
_cell.length_b   1.000
_cell.length_c   1.000
_cell.angle_alpha   90.00
_cell.angle_beta   90.00
_cell.angle_gamma   90.00
#
_symmetry.space_group_name_H-M   'P 1'
#
loop_
_entity.id
_entity.type
_entity.pdbx_description
1 polymer ?
#
loop_
_entity_poly.entity_id
_entity_poly.type
_entity_poly.pdbx_seq_one_letter_code
_entity_poly.pdbx_strand_id
1 'polypeptide(L)'
;MKVLKFVCCVVVLALLWGCAPPLIVIPTEEELDAVKRFKKTVAIIEISEKDSPIKGISESAFSGLENVLVGHFNLIEREKILKVMAERKFAERDDVERYTELGKLLGADYLLFGRATAFFDKPEIKHSIKHYKSKEKEDYKSKEMEKEEEEDYKSKEQEHYKSKKKEEKFSGSIWRELKGTCELNIKIVDVGNGMVRYADKKVGAMSRKEGRKYYEDEEEFYRALDIATKAEIIIELATTFIGLKRENSLILSRAMEQATEKFKIDLRDKFPQTGQILQILSKKDVVINLGSAYGIKPGDKLIIWEELAPITDPKTGLVTVPKQKKAILKVKKVTSGLSCIARGKRKYIRMIRVGDVVSTH
;
A
#
# COMPACT_ATOMS: atom_id res chain seq x y z
N MET A 1 44.58 20.86 7.65
CA MET A 1 44.14 19.75 8.54
C MET A 1 43.20 20.13 9.70
N LYS A 2 43.15 21.39 10.19
CA LYS A 2 42.24 21.76 11.30
C LYS A 2 40.76 21.91 10.91
N VAL A 3 40.46 22.32 9.68
CA VAL A 3 39.07 22.50 9.19
C VAL A 3 38.33 21.17 9.01
N LEU A 4 39.04 20.10 8.62
CA LEU A 4 38.43 18.77 8.39
C LEU A 4 37.97 18.10 9.70
N LYS A 5 38.68 18.33 10.82
CA LYS A 5 38.28 17.83 12.14
C LYS A 5 37.02 18.52 12.66
N PHE A 6 36.80 19.79 12.33
CA PHE A 6 35.63 20.54 12.79
C PHE A 6 34.35 20.13 12.04
N VAL A 7 34.44 19.91 10.72
CA VAL A 7 33.31 19.42 9.91
C VAL A 7 32.89 18.01 10.35
N CYS A 8 33.85 17.14 10.69
CA CYS A 8 33.53 15.78 11.16
C CYS A 8 32.79 15.77 12.51
N CYS A 9 33.15 16.63 13.46
CA CYS A 9 32.44 16.73 14.75
C CYS A 9 30.99 17.23 14.62
N VAL A 10 30.72 18.18 13.70
CA VAL A 10 29.35 18.72 13.51
C VAL A 10 28.43 17.68 12.85
N VAL A 11 28.95 16.88 11.93
CA VAL A 11 28.16 15.81 11.26
C VAL A 11 27.82 14.67 12.23
N VAL A 12 28.73 14.31 13.14
CA VAL A 12 28.47 13.26 14.16
C VAL A 12 27.46 13.72 15.22
N LEU A 13 27.48 15.00 15.62
CA LEU A 13 26.48 15.56 16.55
C LEU A 13 25.08 15.68 15.92
N ALA A 14 24.99 15.98 14.62
CA ALA A 14 23.72 16.01 13.90
C ALA A 14 23.08 14.61 13.75
N LEU A 15 23.88 13.54 13.69
CA LEU A 15 23.39 12.16 13.62
C LEU A 15 22.90 11.63 14.98
N LEU A 16 23.34 12.20 16.11
CA LEU A 16 22.87 11.85 17.45
C LEU A 16 21.59 12.59 17.88
N TRP A 17 21.17 13.62 17.13
CA TRP A 17 19.83 14.18 17.24
C TRP A 17 18.84 13.36 16.40
N GLY A 18 18.92 12.04 16.54
CA GLY A 18 17.91 11.14 16.01
C GLY A 18 16.56 11.58 16.56
N CYS A 19 15.67 12.03 15.68
CA CYS A 19 14.29 12.33 16.03
C CYS A 19 13.73 11.14 16.79
N ALA A 20 13.53 11.28 18.10
CA ALA A 20 12.80 10.29 18.87
C ALA A 20 11.46 10.06 18.14
N PRO A 21 11.13 8.82 17.78
CA PRO A 21 9.89 8.55 17.07
C PRO A 21 8.72 9.11 17.90
N PRO A 22 7.73 9.76 17.27
CA PRO A 22 6.60 10.32 17.99
C PRO A 22 5.93 9.21 18.81
N LEU A 23 5.73 9.46 20.11
CA LEU A 23 5.06 8.52 21.01
C LEU A 23 3.69 8.16 20.44
N ILE A 24 3.50 6.87 20.14
CA ILE A 24 2.22 6.33 19.70
C ILE A 24 1.37 6.13 20.95
N VAL A 25 0.23 6.83 21.03
CA VAL A 25 -0.71 6.69 22.15
C VAL A 25 -1.60 5.47 21.88
N ILE A 26 -1.38 4.40 22.66
CA ILE A 26 -2.23 3.21 22.63
C ILE A 26 -3.55 3.57 23.33
N PRO A 27 -4.71 3.40 22.67
CA PRO A 27 -6.01 3.69 23.28
C PRO A 27 -6.33 2.68 24.39
N THR A 28 -7.08 3.11 25.41
CA THR A 28 -7.58 2.19 26.45
C THR A 28 -8.79 1.40 25.94
N GLU A 29 -9.16 0.30 26.62
CA GLU A 29 -10.36 -0.49 26.27
C GLU A 29 -11.64 0.34 26.36
N GLU A 30 -11.79 1.18 27.40
CA GLU A 30 -12.93 2.08 27.54
C GLU A 30 -13.04 3.07 26.37
N GLU A 31 -11.90 3.60 25.90
CA GLU A 31 -11.86 4.48 24.73
C GLU A 31 -12.25 3.74 23.45
N LEU A 32 -11.77 2.50 23.27
CA LEU A 32 -12.15 1.66 22.14
C LEU A 32 -13.67 1.39 22.14
N ASP A 33 -14.25 1.09 23.30
CA ASP A 33 -15.69 0.85 23.43
C ASP A 33 -16.53 2.11 23.23
N ALA A 34 -16.04 3.28 23.63
CA ALA A 34 -16.68 4.55 23.31
C ALA A 34 -16.68 4.81 21.80
N VAL A 35 -15.55 4.57 21.11
CA VAL A 35 -15.44 4.72 19.65
C VAL A 35 -16.36 3.78 18.89
N LYS A 36 -16.57 2.54 19.38
CA LYS A 36 -17.49 1.59 18.76
C LYS A 36 -18.90 2.16 18.60
N ARG A 37 -19.33 3.10 19.44
CA ARG A 37 -20.65 3.73 19.32
C ARG A 37 -20.75 4.76 18.19
N PHE A 38 -19.62 5.30 17.74
CA PHE A 38 -19.57 6.35 16.71
C PHE A 38 -19.15 5.82 15.35
N LYS A 39 -18.29 4.80 15.31
CA LYS A 39 -17.93 4.13 14.06
C LYS A 39 -19.13 3.38 13.50
N LYS A 40 -19.25 3.42 12.18
CA LYS A 40 -20.21 2.60 11.46
C LYS A 40 -19.78 1.14 11.53
N THR A 41 -20.75 0.26 11.66
CA THR A 41 -20.52 -1.19 11.76
C THR A 41 -20.68 -1.82 10.39
N VAL A 42 -19.71 -2.63 9.97
CA VAL A 42 -19.73 -3.36 8.70
C VAL A 42 -19.62 -4.86 8.93
N ALA A 43 -20.43 -5.63 8.22
CA ALA A 43 -20.34 -7.08 8.16
C ALA A 43 -19.79 -7.50 6.79
N ILE A 44 -18.68 -8.25 6.76
CA ILE A 44 -18.18 -8.88 5.54
C ILE A 44 -18.96 -10.18 5.37
N ILE A 45 -19.89 -10.22 4.41
CA ILE A 45 -20.82 -11.33 4.23
C ILE A 45 -20.17 -12.48 3.47
N GLU A 46 -19.63 -12.20 2.28
CA GLU A 46 -19.01 -13.22 1.44
C GLU A 46 -17.92 -12.58 0.58
N ILE A 47 -16.83 -13.32 0.36
CA ILE A 47 -15.89 -13.07 -0.73
C ILE A 47 -15.89 -14.31 -1.63
N SER A 48 -16.59 -14.20 -2.75
CA SER A 48 -16.81 -15.33 -3.65
C SER A 48 -15.64 -15.54 -4.60
N GLU A 49 -15.31 -16.80 -4.88
CA GLU A 49 -14.26 -17.18 -5.84
C GLU A 49 -14.82 -17.97 -7.04
N LYS A 50 -16.14 -17.95 -7.26
CA LYS A 50 -16.80 -18.84 -8.25
C LYS A 50 -16.10 -18.81 -9.61
N ASP A 51 -15.67 -17.64 -10.07
CA ASP A 51 -15.05 -17.43 -11.38
C ASP A 51 -13.51 -17.46 -11.36
N SER A 52 -12.89 -17.68 -10.20
CA SER A 52 -11.43 -17.74 -10.09
C SER A 52 -10.91 -19.08 -10.57
N PRO A 53 -9.93 -19.14 -11.50
CA PRO A 53 -9.28 -20.38 -11.90
C PRO A 53 -8.43 -20.96 -10.75
N ILE A 54 -8.03 -20.13 -9.79
CA ILE A 54 -7.27 -20.53 -8.60
C ILE A 54 -8.13 -20.29 -7.35
N LYS A 55 -8.32 -21.33 -6.55
CA LYS A 55 -9.10 -21.27 -5.31
C LYS A 55 -8.24 -21.00 -4.08
N GLY A 56 -8.85 -20.54 -2.99
CA GLY A 56 -8.21 -20.34 -1.68
C GLY A 56 -7.55 -18.97 -1.49
N ILE A 57 -7.82 -18.00 -2.36
CA ILE A 57 -7.40 -16.60 -2.24
C ILE A 57 -8.38 -15.75 -1.41
N SER A 58 -9.58 -16.25 -1.15
CA SER A 58 -10.67 -15.57 -0.45
C SER A 58 -10.31 -15.29 0.99
N GLU A 59 -9.64 -16.23 1.66
CA GLU A 59 -9.17 -16.03 3.03
C GLU A 59 -8.09 -14.93 3.08
N SER A 60 -7.18 -14.87 2.09
CA SER A 60 -6.22 -13.75 1.97
C SER A 60 -6.91 -12.42 1.68
N ALA A 61 -7.93 -12.42 0.81
CA ALA A 61 -8.73 -11.23 0.53
C ALA A 61 -9.51 -10.77 1.77
N PHE A 62 -10.04 -11.72 2.54
CA PHE A 62 -10.79 -11.47 3.78
C PHE A 62 -9.88 -10.82 4.82
N SER A 63 -8.76 -11.45 5.17
CA SER A 63 -7.80 -10.89 6.12
C SER A 63 -7.25 -9.54 5.67
N GLY A 64 -6.97 -9.36 4.37
CA GLY A 64 -6.53 -8.10 3.82
C GLY A 64 -7.59 -7.00 3.95
N LEU A 65 -8.86 -7.31 3.67
CA LEU A 65 -9.97 -6.37 3.86
C LEU A 65 -10.24 -6.07 5.34
N GLU A 66 -10.20 -7.06 6.23
CA GLU A 66 -10.35 -6.83 7.67
C GLU A 66 -9.33 -5.79 8.17
N ASN A 67 -8.05 -5.98 7.81
CA ASN A 67 -6.98 -5.05 8.18
C ASN A 67 -7.24 -3.63 7.66
N VAL A 68 -7.76 -3.48 6.44
CA VAL A 68 -8.11 -2.17 5.88
C VAL A 68 -9.34 -1.58 6.59
N LEU A 69 -10.33 -2.39 6.93
CA LEU A 69 -11.62 -1.93 7.45
C LEU A 69 -11.61 -1.63 8.96
N VAL A 70 -10.83 -2.34 9.79
CA VAL A 70 -10.75 -2.10 11.26
C VAL A 70 -10.39 -0.64 11.58
N GLY A 71 -9.60 0.01 10.70
CA GLY A 71 -9.28 1.43 10.85
C GLY A 71 -10.51 2.35 10.76
N HIS A 72 -11.50 1.98 9.94
CA HIS A 72 -12.61 2.83 9.51
C HIS A 72 -13.99 2.41 10.07
N PHE A 73 -14.16 1.13 10.39
CA PHE A 73 -15.44 0.56 10.78
C PHE A 73 -15.28 -0.32 12.01
N ASN A 74 -16.39 -0.58 12.70
CA ASN A 74 -16.47 -1.74 13.59
C ASN A 74 -16.77 -2.97 12.72
N LEU A 75 -15.96 -4.01 12.88
CA LEU A 75 -16.20 -5.27 12.18
C LEU A 75 -17.08 -6.18 13.02
N ILE A 76 -18.05 -6.81 12.36
CA ILE A 76 -18.80 -7.92 12.95
C ILE A 76 -18.00 -9.21 12.78
N GLU A 77 -17.82 -9.93 13.87
CA GLU A 77 -17.13 -11.21 13.88
C GLU A 77 -17.81 -12.24 12.97
N ARG A 78 -16.99 -12.97 12.22
CA ARG A 78 -17.45 -13.99 11.24
C ARG A 78 -18.34 -15.05 11.90
N GLU A 79 -18.01 -15.50 13.10
CA GLU A 79 -18.78 -16.50 13.84
C GLU A 79 -20.22 -16.05 14.13
N LYS A 80 -20.41 -14.78 14.48
CA LYS A 80 -21.73 -14.19 14.70
C LYS A 80 -22.55 -14.18 13.40
N ILE A 81 -21.91 -13.85 12.27
CA ILE A 81 -22.56 -13.88 10.95
C ILE A 81 -23.02 -15.30 10.62
N LEU A 82 -22.13 -16.28 10.74
CA LEU A 82 -22.43 -17.69 10.45
C LEU A 82 -23.55 -18.24 11.34
N LYS A 83 -23.55 -17.89 12.63
CA LYS A 83 -24.61 -18.30 13.57
C LYS A 83 -25.98 -17.77 13.13
N VAL A 84 -26.08 -16.48 12.82
CA VAL A 84 -27.35 -15.86 12.37
C VAL A 84 -27.79 -16.44 11.01
N MET A 85 -26.84 -16.71 10.11
CA MET A 85 -27.12 -17.34 8.82
C MET A 85 -27.69 -18.75 8.96
N ALA A 86 -27.14 -19.55 9.88
CA ALA A 86 -27.58 -20.91 10.15
C ALA A 86 -28.98 -20.95 10.79
N GLU A 87 -29.23 -20.13 11.81
CA GLU A 87 -30.52 -20.09 12.54
C GLU A 87 -31.71 -19.75 11.63
N ARG A 88 -31.48 -18.89 10.63
CA ARG A 88 -32.53 -18.36 9.76
C ARG A 88 -32.61 -19.06 8.40
N LYS A 89 -31.83 -20.14 8.21
CA LYS A 89 -31.76 -20.90 6.95
C LYS A 89 -31.51 -19.96 5.75
N PHE A 90 -30.54 -19.06 5.87
CA PHE A 90 -30.23 -18.04 4.84
C PHE A 90 -29.67 -18.60 3.51
N ALA A 91 -29.75 -19.90 3.26
CA ALA A 91 -28.81 -20.62 2.41
C ALA A 91 -28.86 -20.39 0.88
N GLU A 92 -29.95 -19.89 0.27
CA GLU A 92 -30.13 -20.19 -1.17
C GLU A 92 -30.69 -19.08 -2.09
N ARG A 93 -30.85 -17.81 -1.67
CA ARG A 93 -31.38 -16.76 -2.57
C ARG A 93 -30.64 -15.43 -2.44
N ASP A 94 -30.13 -14.92 -3.57
CA ASP A 94 -29.51 -13.60 -3.77
C ASP A 94 -30.58 -12.49 -3.81
N ASP A 95 -31.29 -12.27 -2.70
CA ASP A 95 -32.29 -11.19 -2.62
C ASP A 95 -31.78 -10.02 -1.74
N VAL A 96 -31.88 -8.80 -2.26
CA VAL A 96 -31.38 -7.58 -1.60
C VAL A 96 -32.12 -7.35 -0.29
N GLU A 97 -33.43 -7.59 -0.26
CA GLU A 97 -34.26 -7.44 0.94
C GLU A 97 -33.78 -8.35 2.08
N ARG A 98 -33.38 -9.57 1.72
CA ARG A 98 -32.89 -10.59 2.64
C ARG A 98 -31.59 -10.18 3.31
N TYR A 99 -30.68 -9.58 2.55
CA TYR A 99 -29.44 -9.05 3.09
C TYR A 99 -29.70 -7.86 4.01
N THR A 100 -30.63 -6.97 3.67
CA THR A 100 -31.04 -5.88 4.57
C THR A 100 -31.58 -6.39 5.90
N GLU A 101 -32.39 -7.44 5.91
CA GLU A 101 -32.84 -8.09 7.16
C GLU A 101 -31.68 -8.69 7.95
N LEU A 102 -30.77 -9.40 7.28
CA LEU A 102 -29.57 -9.96 7.91
C LEU A 102 -28.72 -8.85 8.55
N GLY A 103 -28.51 -7.73 7.86
CA GLY A 103 -27.79 -6.58 8.38
C GLY A 103 -28.44 -6.00 9.63
N LYS A 104 -29.78 -5.86 9.64
CA LYS A 104 -30.53 -5.41 10.81
C LYS A 104 -30.38 -6.37 12.00
N LEU A 105 -30.43 -7.68 11.77
CA LEU A 105 -30.22 -8.70 12.80
C LEU A 105 -28.80 -8.67 13.37
N LEU A 106 -27.81 -8.40 12.53
CA LEU A 106 -26.41 -8.31 12.94
C LEU A 106 -26.09 -7.00 13.69
N GLY A 107 -26.91 -5.97 13.49
CA GLY A 107 -26.64 -4.60 13.94
C GLY A 107 -25.61 -3.89 13.05
N ALA A 108 -25.53 -4.27 11.78
CA ALA A 108 -24.63 -3.67 10.81
C ALA A 108 -25.27 -2.42 10.19
N ASP A 109 -24.49 -1.36 9.99
CA ASP A 109 -24.87 -0.24 9.13
C ASP A 109 -24.63 -0.58 7.65
N TYR A 110 -23.59 -1.38 7.38
CA TYR A 110 -23.17 -1.75 6.04
C TYR A 110 -22.92 -3.25 5.89
N LEU A 111 -23.19 -3.76 4.69
CA LEU A 111 -22.83 -5.11 4.28
C LEU A 111 -21.78 -5.02 3.18
N LEU A 112 -20.70 -5.77 3.33
CA LEU A 112 -19.65 -5.88 2.34
C LEU A 112 -19.72 -7.24 1.66
N PHE A 113 -19.78 -7.19 0.33
CA PHE A 113 -19.66 -8.35 -0.55
C PHE A 113 -18.39 -8.20 -1.38
N GLY A 114 -17.72 -9.31 -1.63
CA GLY A 114 -16.51 -9.36 -2.41
C GLY A 114 -16.56 -10.45 -3.47
N ARG A 115 -15.76 -10.26 -4.51
CA ARG A 115 -15.38 -11.31 -5.45
C ARG A 115 -13.87 -11.25 -5.65
N ALA A 116 -13.20 -12.36 -5.40
CA ALA A 116 -11.77 -12.52 -5.59
C ALA A 116 -11.51 -13.41 -6.81
N THR A 117 -10.62 -12.96 -7.69
CA THR A 117 -10.15 -13.71 -8.86
C THR A 117 -8.63 -13.68 -8.87
N ALA A 118 -7.98 -14.81 -9.08
CA ALA A 118 -6.53 -14.87 -9.22
C ALA A 118 -6.11 -15.69 -10.43
N PHE A 119 -5.03 -15.27 -11.07
CA PHE A 119 -4.45 -15.95 -12.20
C PHE A 119 -2.92 -15.79 -12.19
N PHE A 120 -2.23 -16.74 -12.80
CA PHE A 120 -0.83 -16.61 -13.15
C PHE A 120 -0.72 -16.25 -14.63
N ASP A 121 0.10 -15.26 -14.94
CA ASP A 121 0.49 -15.04 -16.31
C ASP A 121 1.36 -16.21 -16.77
N LYS A 122 1.45 -16.39 -18.10
CA LYS A 122 2.41 -17.32 -18.67
C LYS A 122 3.81 -16.94 -18.16
N PRO A 123 4.57 -17.88 -17.59
CA PRO A 123 5.93 -17.59 -17.16
C PRO A 123 6.76 -17.13 -18.36
N GLU A 124 7.53 -16.07 -18.19
CA GLU A 124 8.35 -15.48 -19.26
C GLU A 124 9.83 -15.75 -18.97
N ILE A 125 10.57 -16.25 -19.96
CA ILE A 125 12.05 -16.22 -19.91
C ILE A 125 12.52 -14.77 -20.13
N LYS A 126 13.30 -14.25 -19.18
CA LYS A 126 13.92 -12.92 -19.25
C LYS A 126 15.43 -13.05 -19.25
N HIS A 127 16.09 -12.06 -19.85
CA HIS A 127 17.54 -11.99 -19.85
C HIS A 127 18.05 -10.55 -19.69
N SER A 128 19.32 -10.42 -19.32
CA SER A 128 20.04 -9.15 -19.26
C SER A 128 21.47 -9.38 -19.73
N ILE A 129 21.96 -8.51 -20.59
CA ILE A 129 23.33 -8.53 -21.12
C ILE A 129 24.02 -7.23 -20.68
N LYS A 130 25.28 -7.30 -20.31
CA LYS A 130 26.14 -6.16 -19.98
C LYS A 130 27.51 -6.35 -20.61
N HIS A 131 28.00 -5.31 -21.29
CA HIS A 131 29.38 -5.24 -21.77
C HIS A 131 30.16 -4.25 -20.92
N TYR A 132 31.27 -4.69 -20.34
CA TYR A 132 32.16 -3.84 -19.56
C TYR A 132 33.42 -3.55 -20.37
N LYS A 133 33.69 -2.26 -20.60
CA LYS A 133 35.03 -1.83 -21.01
C LYS A 133 35.94 -2.01 -19.81
N SER A 134 36.95 -2.86 -19.92
CA SER A 134 38.00 -2.92 -18.92
C SER A 134 38.58 -1.51 -18.77
N LYS A 135 38.36 -0.87 -17.62
CA LYS A 135 39.18 0.27 -17.23
C LYS A 135 40.55 -0.33 -17.05
N GLU A 136 41.45 -0.09 -18.01
CA GLU A 136 42.87 -0.24 -17.75
C GLU A 136 43.12 0.47 -16.42
N LYS A 137 43.59 -0.30 -15.42
CA LYS A 137 44.27 0.32 -14.31
C LYS A 137 45.43 1.03 -14.99
N GLU A 138 45.31 2.33 -15.22
CA GLU A 138 46.49 3.16 -15.44
C GLU A 138 47.36 2.89 -14.21
N ASP A 139 48.38 2.06 -14.42
CA ASP A 139 49.39 1.79 -13.43
C ASP A 139 49.94 3.16 -13.03
N TYR A 140 49.57 3.61 -11.84
CA TYR A 140 50.17 4.74 -11.12
C TYR A 140 51.60 4.35 -10.70
N LYS A 141 52.43 3.95 -11.68
CA LYS A 141 53.79 3.45 -11.49
C LYS A 141 54.75 4.13 -12.47
N SER A 142 54.71 5.46 -12.49
CA SER A 142 55.76 6.29 -13.11
C SER A 142 55.76 7.69 -12.49
N LYS A 143 56.06 7.75 -11.18
CA LYS A 143 56.47 9.01 -10.55
C LYS A 143 57.53 8.90 -9.44
N GLU A 144 58.20 7.76 -9.30
CA GLU A 144 59.39 7.61 -8.45
C GLU A 144 60.41 6.71 -9.14
N MET A 145 61.33 7.33 -9.90
CA MET A 145 62.72 6.93 -10.24
C MET A 145 63.12 7.71 -11.52
N GLU A 146 63.88 8.79 -11.33
CA GLU A 146 65.22 9.02 -11.94
C GLU A 146 65.07 9.80 -13.28
N LYS A 147 65.48 11.07 -13.44
CA LYS A 147 66.75 11.75 -13.15
C LYS A 147 67.96 10.94 -13.63
N GLU A 148 68.59 11.51 -14.66
CA GLU A 148 69.92 11.25 -15.22
C GLU A 148 70.01 10.22 -16.36
N GLU A 149 70.51 10.75 -17.49
CA GLU A 149 71.21 10.10 -18.62
C GLU A 149 70.44 9.11 -19.51
N GLU A 150 70.10 9.55 -20.73
CA GLU A 150 70.55 8.89 -21.98
C GLU A 150 70.06 9.69 -23.21
N GLU A 151 71.00 10.39 -23.85
CA GLU A 151 70.95 10.66 -25.28
C GLU A 151 71.23 9.35 -26.04
N ASP A 152 70.64 9.21 -27.23
CA ASP A 152 70.97 8.20 -28.25
C ASP A 152 70.17 6.88 -28.31
N TYR A 153 68.84 6.93 -28.14
CA TYR A 153 67.97 5.83 -28.59
C TYR A 153 66.65 6.30 -29.26
N LYS A 154 66.75 7.23 -30.21
CA LYS A 154 65.63 7.61 -31.12
C LYS A 154 65.76 6.88 -32.47
N SER A 155 65.44 5.58 -32.54
CA SER A 155 65.15 4.93 -33.85
C SER A 155 64.59 3.49 -33.78
N LYS A 156 64.20 2.93 -32.62
CA LYS A 156 63.64 1.57 -32.54
C LYS A 156 62.33 1.43 -31.75
N GLU A 157 61.58 2.53 -31.60
CA GLU A 157 60.33 2.52 -30.81
C GLU A 157 59.07 2.77 -31.66
N GLN A 158 59.08 2.35 -32.94
CA GLN A 158 57.95 2.53 -33.85
C GLN A 158 57.27 1.25 -34.37
N GLU A 159 57.71 0.05 -33.99
CA GLU A 159 57.07 -1.21 -34.47
C GLU A 159 56.39 -2.07 -33.41
N HIS A 160 56.30 -1.63 -32.15
CA HIS A 160 55.66 -2.43 -31.09
C HIS A 160 54.44 -1.79 -30.43
N TYR A 161 53.73 -0.90 -31.13
CA TYR A 161 52.32 -0.62 -30.86
C TYR A 161 51.46 -1.76 -31.44
N LYS A 162 51.63 -2.99 -30.93
CA LYS A 162 50.61 -4.02 -31.05
C LYS A 162 49.37 -3.46 -30.36
N SER A 163 48.39 -3.06 -31.15
CA SER A 163 47.07 -2.64 -30.71
C SER A 163 46.56 -3.65 -29.68
N LYS A 164 46.66 -3.33 -28.39
CA LYS A 164 45.99 -4.08 -27.33
C LYS A 164 44.50 -3.90 -27.59
N LYS A 165 43.93 -4.85 -28.32
CA LYS A 165 42.50 -4.96 -28.59
C LYS A 165 41.86 -4.99 -27.19
N LYS A 166 41.19 -3.90 -26.80
CA LYS A 166 40.54 -3.79 -25.49
C LYS A 166 39.63 -5.00 -25.35
N GLU A 167 39.95 -5.90 -24.43
CA GLU A 167 39.09 -7.04 -24.13
C GLU A 167 37.82 -6.49 -23.49
N GLU A 168 36.74 -6.49 -24.28
CA GLU A 168 35.40 -6.24 -23.78
C GLU A 168 34.95 -7.48 -23.00
N LYS A 169 34.60 -7.29 -21.72
CA LYS A 169 34.10 -8.39 -20.89
C LYS A 169 32.59 -8.48 -21.02
N PHE A 170 32.11 -9.67 -21.40
CA PHE A 170 30.68 -10.00 -21.47
C PHE A 170 30.15 -10.46 -20.10
N SER A 171 28.91 -10.12 -19.79
CA SER A 171 28.17 -10.71 -18.67
C SER A 171 26.68 -10.79 -19.01
N GLY A 172 26.18 -12.01 -19.13
CA GLY A 172 24.79 -12.35 -19.37
C GLY A 172 24.12 -12.91 -18.11
N SER A 173 22.82 -12.73 -17.99
CA SER A 173 22.01 -13.53 -17.06
C SER A 173 20.67 -13.88 -17.67
N ILE A 174 20.20 -15.10 -17.40
CA ILE A 174 18.91 -15.64 -17.84
C ILE A 174 18.14 -16.05 -16.59
N TRP A 175 16.87 -15.69 -16.50
CA TRP A 175 15.99 -16.12 -15.40
C TRP A 175 14.56 -16.30 -15.91
N ARG A 176 13.77 -17.05 -15.16
CA ARG A 176 12.33 -17.18 -15.39
C ARG A 176 11.61 -16.17 -14.52
N GLU A 177 10.66 -15.45 -15.07
CA GLU A 177 9.80 -14.54 -14.33
C GLU A 177 8.38 -15.12 -14.26
N LEU A 178 7.90 -15.35 -13.03
CA LEU A 178 6.54 -15.76 -12.74
C LEU A 178 5.76 -14.56 -12.22
N LYS A 179 4.64 -14.21 -12.86
CA LYS A 179 3.77 -13.10 -12.44
C LYS A 179 2.42 -13.67 -12.01
N GLY A 180 2.00 -13.32 -10.80
CA GLY A 180 0.68 -13.61 -10.29
C GLY A 180 -0.10 -12.32 -10.14
N THR A 181 -1.36 -12.34 -10.57
CA THR A 181 -2.26 -11.19 -10.52
C THR A 181 -3.53 -11.60 -9.78
N CYS A 182 -3.96 -10.71 -8.88
CA CYS A 182 -5.18 -10.86 -8.11
C CYS A 182 -6.08 -9.65 -8.38
N GLU A 183 -7.34 -9.93 -8.64
CA GLU A 183 -8.42 -8.96 -8.77
C GLU A 183 -9.39 -9.13 -7.61
N LEU A 184 -9.71 -8.03 -6.94
CA LEU A 184 -10.70 -7.97 -5.87
C LEU A 184 -11.74 -6.91 -6.23
N ASN A 185 -12.97 -7.34 -6.41
CA ASN A 185 -14.13 -6.48 -6.56
C ASN A 185 -14.88 -6.46 -5.23
N ILE A 186 -15.17 -5.28 -4.68
CA ILE A 186 -15.98 -5.15 -3.47
C ILE A 186 -17.18 -4.27 -3.71
N LYS A 187 -18.26 -4.58 -2.99
CA LYS A 187 -19.52 -3.85 -2.98
C LYS A 187 -19.97 -3.63 -1.53
N ILE A 188 -20.22 -2.38 -1.16
CA ILE A 188 -20.72 -2.00 0.17
C ILE A 188 -22.15 -1.50 0.02
N VAL A 189 -23.07 -2.16 0.73
CA VAL A 189 -24.52 -1.90 0.71
C VAL A 189 -24.93 -1.31 2.06
N ASP A 190 -25.70 -0.23 2.03
CA ASP A 190 -26.31 0.41 3.21
C ASP A 190 -27.53 -0.40 3.66
N VAL A 191 -27.52 -0.85 4.92
CA VAL A 191 -28.57 -1.69 5.49
C VAL A 191 -29.88 -0.92 5.65
N GLY A 192 -29.83 0.40 5.85
CA GLY A 192 -31.03 1.22 6.09
C GLY A 192 -31.95 1.31 4.87
N ASN A 193 -31.35 1.37 3.68
CA ASN A 193 -32.08 1.59 2.42
C ASN A 193 -31.79 0.56 1.31
N GLY A 194 -30.88 -0.40 1.54
CA GLY A 194 -30.50 -1.41 0.56
C GLY A 194 -29.67 -0.89 -0.62
N MET A 195 -29.27 0.39 -0.60
CA MET A 195 -28.55 1.00 -1.71
C MET A 195 -27.05 0.72 -1.65
N VAL A 196 -26.45 0.59 -2.84
CA VAL A 196 -25.01 0.43 -3.00
C VAL A 196 -24.32 1.77 -2.75
N ARG A 197 -23.51 1.86 -1.69
CA ARG A 197 -22.75 3.07 -1.35
C ARG A 197 -21.39 3.12 -2.03
N TYR A 198 -20.81 1.96 -2.26
CA TYR A 198 -19.51 1.82 -2.90
C TYR A 198 -19.45 0.52 -3.69
N ALA A 199 -18.92 0.58 -4.89
CA ALA A 199 -18.59 -0.59 -5.70
C ALA A 199 -17.37 -0.23 -6.53
N ASP A 200 -16.29 -0.99 -6.38
CA ASP A 200 -15.09 -0.79 -7.17
C ASP A 200 -14.26 -2.08 -7.24
N LYS A 201 -13.32 -2.08 -8.19
CA LYS A 201 -12.41 -3.16 -8.47
C LYS A 201 -10.97 -2.69 -8.33
N LYS A 202 -10.16 -3.42 -7.56
CA LYS A 202 -8.71 -3.22 -7.50
C LYS A 202 -7.99 -4.48 -7.96
N VAL A 203 -6.85 -4.24 -8.61
CA VAL A 203 -5.95 -5.29 -9.10
C VAL A 203 -4.59 -5.11 -8.44
N GLY A 204 -4.01 -6.20 -7.96
CA GLY A 204 -2.63 -6.26 -7.50
C GLY A 204 -1.85 -7.32 -8.26
N ALA A 205 -0.55 -7.11 -8.43
CA ALA A 205 0.28 -7.98 -9.23
C ALA A 205 1.65 -8.13 -8.58
N MET A 206 2.17 -9.35 -8.55
CA MET A 206 3.47 -9.64 -7.97
C MET A 206 4.28 -10.52 -8.93
N SER A 207 5.53 -10.14 -9.15
CA SER A 207 6.47 -10.91 -9.98
C SER A 207 7.57 -11.51 -9.11
N ARG A 208 7.97 -12.75 -9.40
CA ARG A 208 9.13 -13.39 -8.81
C ARG A 208 10.08 -13.87 -9.91
N LYS A 209 11.38 -13.67 -9.68
CA LYS A 209 12.45 -14.20 -10.53
C LYS A 209 12.92 -15.54 -9.96
N GLU A 210 12.99 -16.55 -10.80
CA GLU A 210 13.41 -17.91 -10.44
C GLU A 210 14.55 -18.38 -11.34
N GLY A 211 15.41 -19.24 -10.78
CA GLY A 211 16.44 -19.95 -11.55
C GLY A 211 17.42 -19.03 -12.28
N ARG A 212 17.79 -17.89 -11.69
CA ARG A 212 18.71 -16.95 -12.33
C ARG A 212 20.09 -17.58 -12.51
N LYS A 213 20.51 -17.72 -13.76
CA LYS A 213 21.84 -18.19 -14.17
C LYS A 213 22.64 -17.04 -14.74
N TYR A 214 23.95 -17.06 -14.52
CA TYR A 214 24.89 -16.05 -14.99
C TYR A 214 25.87 -16.69 -15.96
N TYR A 215 26.28 -15.93 -16.96
CA TYR A 215 27.14 -16.37 -18.05
C TYR A 215 28.22 -15.30 -18.28
N GLU A 216 29.48 -15.73 -18.36
CA GLU A 216 30.61 -14.87 -18.71
C GLU A 216 31.02 -15.03 -20.17
N ASP A 217 30.70 -16.18 -20.76
CA ASP A 217 30.87 -16.45 -22.19
C ASP A 217 29.60 -16.10 -22.99
N GLU A 218 29.79 -15.39 -24.09
CA GLU A 218 28.69 -14.87 -24.92
C GLU A 218 28.02 -15.99 -25.74
N GLU A 219 28.79 -16.93 -26.28
CA GLU A 219 28.22 -18.04 -27.05
C GLU A 219 27.42 -18.99 -26.16
N GLU A 220 27.95 -19.33 -24.98
CA GLU A 220 27.25 -20.16 -24.00
C GLU A 220 25.93 -19.52 -23.57
N PHE A 221 25.92 -18.20 -23.36
CA PHE A 221 24.70 -17.47 -23.05
C PHE A 221 23.63 -17.63 -24.13
N TYR A 222 23.97 -17.41 -25.41
CA TYR A 222 22.98 -17.53 -26.48
C TYR A 222 22.49 -18.98 -26.69
N ARG A 223 23.37 -19.98 -26.54
CA ARG A 223 22.96 -21.39 -26.57
C ARG A 223 22.00 -21.71 -25.42
N ALA A 224 22.29 -21.23 -24.22
CA ALA A 224 21.41 -21.43 -23.07
C ALA A 224 20.06 -20.70 -23.23
N LEU A 225 20.06 -19.52 -23.83
CA LEU A 225 18.84 -18.76 -24.13
C LEU A 225 17.96 -19.50 -25.12
N ASP A 226 18.53 -20.01 -26.22
CA ASP A 226 17.80 -20.80 -27.23
C ASP A 226 17.20 -22.10 -26.64
N ILE A 227 17.95 -22.78 -25.78
CA ILE A 227 17.43 -23.96 -25.07
C ILE A 227 16.29 -23.57 -24.12
N ALA A 228 16.44 -22.49 -23.37
CA ALA A 228 15.44 -22.03 -22.41
C ALA A 228 14.13 -21.60 -23.08
N THR A 229 14.19 -20.89 -24.20
CA THR A 229 13.01 -20.48 -24.97
C THR A 229 12.32 -21.67 -25.64
N LYS A 230 13.07 -22.65 -26.14
CA LYS A 230 12.49 -23.90 -26.68
C LYS A 230 11.81 -24.75 -25.60
N ALA A 231 12.40 -24.80 -24.39
CA ALA A 231 11.81 -25.51 -23.25
C ALA A 231 10.54 -24.85 -22.69
N GLU A 232 10.32 -23.56 -22.96
CA GLU A 232 9.14 -22.79 -22.54
C GLU A 232 7.83 -23.43 -23.04
N ILE A 233 7.85 -24.05 -24.24
CA ILE A 233 6.72 -24.76 -24.84
C ILE A 233 6.28 -25.97 -23.99
N ILE A 234 7.24 -26.69 -23.39
CA ILE A 234 6.96 -27.87 -22.55
C ILE A 234 6.45 -27.43 -21.17
N ILE A 235 6.98 -26.32 -20.66
CA ILE A 235 6.57 -25.73 -19.39
C ILE A 235 5.12 -25.23 -19.45
N GLU A 236 4.66 -24.73 -20.59
CA GLU A 236 3.29 -24.26 -20.81
C GLU A 236 2.24 -25.36 -20.50
N LEU A 237 2.52 -26.60 -20.88
CA LEU A 237 1.68 -27.77 -20.59
C LEU A 237 1.72 -28.17 -19.11
N ALA A 238 2.87 -28.03 -18.46
CA ALA A 238 3.03 -28.34 -17.04
C ALA A 238 2.40 -27.25 -16.14
N THR A 239 2.39 -25.98 -16.57
CA THR A 239 1.81 -24.85 -15.81
C THR A 239 0.31 -24.98 -15.57
N THR A 240 -0.42 -25.65 -16.46
CA THR A 240 -1.83 -26.03 -16.26
C THR A 240 -2.04 -26.88 -15.00
N PHE A 241 -1.01 -27.58 -14.51
CA PHE A 241 -1.07 -28.42 -13.31
C PHE A 241 -0.51 -27.76 -12.03
N ILE A 242 0.09 -26.55 -12.10
CA ILE A 242 0.75 -25.91 -10.95
C ILE A 242 -0.26 -25.10 -10.11
N GLY A 243 -1.33 -25.77 -9.69
CA GLY A 243 -2.25 -25.28 -8.65
C GLY A 243 -1.79 -25.53 -7.22
N LEU A 244 -0.60 -26.13 -6.98
CA LEU A 244 -0.31 -26.82 -5.71
C LEU A 244 1.03 -26.53 -5.04
N LYS A 245 1.87 -25.62 -5.54
CA LYS A 245 3.10 -25.25 -4.82
C LYS A 245 2.83 -24.14 -3.80
N ARG A 246 3.19 -24.37 -2.54
CA ARG A 246 3.14 -23.37 -1.44
C ARG A 246 3.76 -22.02 -1.84
N GLU A 247 4.77 -22.05 -2.71
CA GLU A 247 5.47 -20.86 -3.20
C GLU A 247 4.60 -19.97 -4.10
N ASN A 248 3.69 -20.55 -4.88
CA ASN A 248 2.73 -19.81 -5.70
C ASN A 248 1.72 -19.08 -4.82
N SER A 249 1.35 -19.68 -3.68
CA SER A 249 0.46 -19.06 -2.68
C SER A 249 1.01 -17.72 -2.19
N LEU A 250 2.33 -17.59 -2.01
CA LEU A 250 2.94 -16.35 -1.51
C LEU A 250 2.85 -15.20 -2.53
N ILE A 251 3.04 -15.50 -3.82
CA ILE A 251 2.93 -14.50 -4.90
C ILE A 251 1.49 -13.96 -4.95
N LEU A 252 0.50 -14.85 -4.94
CA LEU A 252 -0.91 -14.46 -4.97
C LEU A 252 -1.35 -13.76 -3.69
N SER A 253 -0.86 -14.20 -2.52
CA SER A 253 -1.16 -13.52 -1.24
C SER A 253 -0.67 -12.08 -1.26
N ARG A 254 0.56 -11.84 -1.74
CA ARG A 254 1.12 -10.48 -1.88
C ARG A 254 0.40 -9.66 -2.93
N ALA A 255 0.03 -10.28 -4.06
CA ALA A 255 -0.77 -9.61 -5.09
C ALA A 255 -2.14 -9.22 -4.54
N MET A 256 -2.79 -10.09 -3.74
CA MET A 256 -4.05 -9.79 -3.08
C MET A 256 -3.89 -8.68 -2.02
N GLU A 257 -2.84 -8.71 -1.22
CA GLU A 257 -2.51 -7.66 -0.25
C GLU A 257 -2.35 -6.29 -0.93
N GLN A 258 -1.68 -6.24 -2.09
CA GLN A 258 -1.61 -5.03 -2.90
C GLN A 258 -2.97 -4.58 -3.43
N ALA A 259 -3.83 -5.52 -3.82
CA ALA A 259 -5.19 -5.19 -4.25
C ALA A 259 -6.01 -4.60 -3.09
N THR A 260 -5.92 -5.19 -1.89
CA THR A 260 -6.62 -4.73 -0.69
C THR A 260 -6.14 -3.37 -0.20
N GLU A 261 -4.83 -3.13 -0.17
CA GLU A 261 -4.29 -1.82 0.26
C GLU A 261 -4.72 -0.67 -0.65
N LYS A 262 -4.98 -0.93 -1.94
CA LYS A 262 -5.52 0.09 -2.85
C LYS A 262 -6.93 0.56 -2.46
N PHE A 263 -7.72 -0.26 -1.77
CA PHE A 263 -9.04 0.18 -1.28
C PHE A 263 -8.96 1.15 -0.10
N LYS A 264 -7.85 1.18 0.63
CA LYS A 264 -7.69 2.02 1.82
C LYS A 264 -7.84 3.51 1.54
N ILE A 265 -7.40 3.96 0.37
CA ILE A 265 -7.51 5.36 -0.05
C ILE A 265 -8.98 5.67 -0.35
N ASP A 266 -9.61 4.86 -1.20
CA ASP A 266 -11.01 5.04 -1.58
C ASP A 266 -11.97 4.97 -0.39
N LEU A 267 -11.76 4.02 0.52
CA LEU A 267 -12.61 3.86 1.70
C LEU A 267 -12.44 5.04 2.67
N ARG A 268 -11.24 5.61 2.78
CA ARG A 268 -11.02 6.84 3.54
C ARG A 268 -11.77 8.02 2.95
N ASP A 269 -11.75 8.16 1.62
CA ASP A 269 -12.38 9.27 0.92
C ASP A 269 -13.93 9.14 0.93
N LYS A 270 -14.44 7.92 0.78
CA LYS A 270 -15.88 7.63 0.72
C LYS A 270 -16.53 7.52 2.09
N PHE A 271 -15.79 7.07 3.10
CA PHE A 271 -16.27 6.90 4.47
C PHE A 271 -15.35 7.64 5.45
N PRO A 272 -15.27 8.98 5.34
CA PRO A 272 -14.41 9.75 6.22
C PRO A 272 -14.90 9.65 7.66
N GLN A 273 -13.96 9.54 8.60
CA GLN A 273 -14.29 9.58 10.02
C GLN A 273 -14.74 11.00 10.37
N THR A 274 -15.86 11.12 11.08
CA THR A 274 -16.42 12.41 11.46
C THR A 274 -16.30 12.65 12.95
N GLY A 275 -15.99 13.87 13.33
CA GLY A 275 -15.96 14.35 14.71
C GLY A 275 -16.40 15.80 14.80
N GLN A 276 -16.06 16.44 15.90
CA GLN A 276 -16.44 17.78 16.30
C GLN A 276 -15.28 18.45 17.06
N ILE A 277 -15.28 19.77 17.00
CA ILE A 277 -14.34 20.59 17.74
C ILE A 277 -14.81 20.72 19.17
N LEU A 278 -14.00 20.23 20.10
CA LEU A 278 -14.29 20.28 21.54
C LEU A 278 -13.88 21.62 22.14
N GLN A 279 -12.71 22.13 21.76
CA GLN A 279 -12.14 23.31 22.40
C GLN A 279 -11.13 24.03 21.48
N ILE A 280 -11.08 25.37 21.57
CA ILE A 280 -10.05 26.19 20.94
C ILE A 280 -9.00 26.54 22.00
N LEU A 281 -7.81 25.93 21.93
CA LEU A 281 -6.74 26.15 22.91
C LEU A 281 -5.99 27.46 22.69
N SER A 282 -5.79 27.83 21.42
CA SER A 282 -5.03 29.01 21.06
C SER A 282 -5.41 29.53 19.67
N LYS A 283 -4.75 30.62 19.24
CA LYS A 283 -4.89 31.19 17.89
C LYS A 283 -4.49 30.24 16.74
N LYS A 284 -3.92 29.06 17.04
CA LYS A 284 -3.44 28.10 16.05
C LYS A 284 -3.87 26.65 16.31
N ASP A 285 -4.19 26.29 17.55
CA ASP A 285 -4.37 24.91 17.99
C ASP A 285 -5.80 24.69 18.54
N VAL A 286 -6.44 23.59 18.15
CA VAL A 286 -7.79 23.17 18.58
C VAL A 286 -7.79 21.70 19.01
N VAL A 287 -8.68 21.34 19.93
CA VAL A 287 -8.94 19.96 20.35
C VAL A 287 -10.16 19.41 19.59
N ILE A 288 -10.01 18.20 19.07
CA ILE A 288 -11.02 17.50 18.26
C ILE A 288 -11.26 16.14 18.89
N ASN A 289 -12.52 15.67 18.93
CA ASN A 289 -12.89 14.34 19.45
C ASN A 289 -12.60 13.20 18.45
N LEU A 290 -11.44 13.26 17.80
CA LEU A 290 -10.91 12.23 16.93
C LEU A 290 -9.50 11.90 17.41
N GLY A 291 -9.30 10.71 17.98
CA GLY A 291 -8.01 10.24 18.50
C GLY A 291 -7.49 8.96 17.84
N SER A 292 -6.56 8.27 18.51
CA SER A 292 -5.92 7.07 17.96
C SER A 292 -6.88 5.89 17.77
N ALA A 293 -7.97 5.80 18.54
CA ALA A 293 -8.99 4.78 18.37
C ALA A 293 -9.78 4.95 17.06
N TYR A 294 -9.82 6.16 16.49
CA TYR A 294 -10.34 6.44 15.15
C TYR A 294 -9.27 6.29 14.05
N GLY A 295 -8.08 5.78 14.38
CA GLY A 295 -6.97 5.63 13.44
C GLY A 295 -6.23 6.92 13.12
N ILE A 296 -6.51 8.02 13.84
CA ILE A 296 -5.85 9.31 13.61
C ILE A 296 -4.40 9.28 14.06
N LYS A 297 -3.51 9.82 13.23
CA LYS A 297 -2.06 9.89 13.48
C LYS A 297 -1.55 11.35 13.39
N PRO A 298 -0.45 11.68 14.08
CA PRO A 298 0.22 12.96 13.87
C PRO A 298 0.59 13.15 12.40
N GLY A 299 0.23 14.31 11.86
CA GLY A 299 0.45 14.66 10.47
C GLY A 299 -0.77 14.51 9.56
N ASP A 300 -1.81 13.80 9.99
CA ASP A 300 -3.05 13.67 9.24
C ASP A 300 -3.70 15.04 9.00
N LYS A 301 -4.44 15.15 7.90
CA LYS A 301 -5.18 16.36 7.54
C LYS A 301 -6.65 16.17 7.88
N LEU A 302 -7.24 17.16 8.53
CA LEU A 302 -8.64 17.18 8.91
C LEU A 302 -9.32 18.37 8.23
N ILE A 303 -10.49 18.13 7.64
CA ILE A 303 -11.32 19.17 7.04
C ILE A 303 -12.36 19.60 8.06
N ILE A 304 -12.51 20.90 8.25
CA ILE A 304 -13.56 21.47 9.10
C ILE A 304 -14.69 22.00 8.22
N TRP A 305 -15.90 21.61 8.56
CA TRP A 305 -17.13 21.94 7.89
C TRP A 305 -18.00 22.81 8.80
N GLU A 306 -18.57 23.86 8.23
CA GLU A 306 -19.71 24.58 8.80
C GLU A 306 -20.99 23.95 8.28
N GLU A 307 -21.87 23.55 9.19
CA GLU A 307 -23.24 23.19 8.83
C GLU A 307 -24.05 24.48 8.69
N LEU A 308 -24.57 24.71 7.48
CA LEU A 308 -25.42 25.84 7.18
C LEU A 308 -26.87 25.55 7.60
N ALA A 309 -27.75 26.55 7.48
CA ALA A 309 -29.17 26.36 7.78
C ALA A 309 -29.76 25.19 6.95
N PRO A 310 -30.58 24.32 7.56
CA PRO A 310 -31.23 23.24 6.84
C PRO A 310 -32.11 23.77 5.71
N ILE A 311 -32.02 23.15 4.54
CA ILE A 311 -32.84 23.44 3.37
C ILE A 311 -33.81 22.28 3.19
N THR A 312 -35.10 22.59 3.12
CA THR A 312 -36.13 21.61 2.78
C THR A 312 -36.42 21.71 1.30
N ASP A 313 -36.25 20.62 0.56
CA ASP A 313 -36.63 20.58 -0.85
C ASP A 313 -38.17 20.70 -0.96
N PRO A 314 -38.71 21.71 -1.65
CA PRO A 314 -40.15 21.93 -1.73
C PRO A 314 -40.91 20.80 -2.45
N LYS A 315 -40.25 20.01 -3.30
CA LYS A 315 -40.89 18.92 -4.05
C LYS A 315 -40.89 17.61 -3.27
N THR A 316 -39.77 17.29 -2.62
CA THR A 316 -39.58 16.01 -1.95
C THR A 316 -39.84 16.07 -0.44
N GLY A 317 -39.88 17.27 0.15
CA GLY A 317 -39.96 17.46 1.61
C GLY A 317 -38.67 17.05 2.33
N LEU A 318 -37.61 16.70 1.60
CA LEU A 318 -36.40 16.14 2.16
C LEU A 318 -35.53 17.28 2.73
N VAL A 319 -35.23 17.21 4.02
CA VAL A 319 -34.39 18.20 4.72
C VAL A 319 -32.93 17.83 4.54
N THR A 320 -32.14 18.75 3.99
CA THR A 320 -30.70 18.61 3.80
C THR A 320 -29.96 19.73 4.53
N VAL A 321 -28.80 19.41 5.11
CA VAL A 321 -27.96 20.39 5.81
C VAL A 321 -26.71 20.63 4.95
N PRO A 322 -26.65 21.70 4.14
CA PRO A 322 -25.50 21.96 3.30
C PRO A 322 -24.27 22.26 4.15
N LYS A 323 -23.11 21.83 3.66
CA LYS A 323 -21.83 21.98 4.37
C LYS A 323 -20.89 22.88 3.60
N GLN A 324 -20.28 23.84 4.29
CA GLN A 324 -19.26 24.71 3.72
C GLN A 324 -17.88 24.40 4.34
N LYS A 325 -16.87 24.21 3.50
CA LYS A 325 -15.49 23.97 3.96
C LYS A 325 -14.91 25.24 4.57
N LYS A 326 -14.66 25.26 5.89
CA LYS A 326 -14.02 26.35 6.62
C LYS A 326 -12.50 26.30 6.55
N ALA A 327 -11.93 25.13 6.81
CA ALA A 327 -10.50 25.00 7.06
C ALA A 327 -9.97 23.60 6.75
N ILE A 328 -8.65 23.50 6.59
CA ILE A 328 -7.90 22.26 6.69
C ILE A 328 -6.89 22.43 7.82
N LEU A 329 -6.93 21.53 8.81
CA LEU A 329 -5.98 21.48 9.91
C LEU A 329 -5.05 20.28 9.75
N LYS A 330 -3.86 20.36 10.31
CA LYS A 330 -2.92 19.24 10.40
C LYS A 330 -2.84 18.76 11.85
N VAL A 331 -3.05 17.47 12.08
CA VAL A 331 -2.92 16.87 13.42
C VAL A 331 -1.49 17.07 13.91
N LYS A 332 -1.34 17.76 15.03
CA LYS A 332 -0.04 18.05 15.66
C LYS A 332 0.34 16.92 16.60
N LYS A 333 -0.59 16.49 17.44
CA LYS A 333 -0.40 15.43 18.45
C LYS A 333 -1.74 14.74 18.69
N VAL A 334 -1.70 13.43 18.87
CA VAL A 334 -2.83 12.64 19.38
C VAL A 334 -2.71 12.60 20.91
N THR A 335 -3.76 13.01 21.61
CA THR A 335 -3.74 13.15 23.07
C THR A 335 -4.25 11.89 23.76
N SER A 336 -5.26 11.23 23.19
CA SER A 336 -5.84 9.99 23.70
C SER A 336 -6.45 9.17 22.55
N GLY A 337 -7.06 8.02 22.84
CA GLY A 337 -7.86 7.28 21.87
C GLY A 337 -9.01 8.09 21.28
N LEU A 338 -9.57 9.02 22.06
CA LEU A 338 -10.75 9.82 21.69
C LEU A 338 -10.44 11.24 21.23
N SER A 339 -9.22 11.74 21.39
CA SER A 339 -8.92 13.14 21.13
C SER A 339 -7.57 13.39 20.47
N CYS A 340 -7.51 14.47 19.67
CA CYS A 340 -6.25 14.99 19.17
C CYS A 340 -6.23 16.53 19.15
N ILE A 341 -5.02 17.08 19.07
CA ILE A 341 -4.77 18.50 18.87
C ILE A 341 -4.36 18.72 17.42
N ALA A 342 -5.15 19.53 16.70
CA ALA A 342 -4.86 19.92 15.33
C ALA A 342 -4.48 21.39 15.23
N ARG A 343 -3.60 21.70 14.28
CA ARG A 343 -3.02 23.02 14.06
C ARG A 343 -3.40 23.60 12.70
N GLY A 344 -3.76 24.88 12.67
CA GLY A 344 -4.10 25.62 11.46
C GLY A 344 -3.48 27.02 11.37
N LYS A 345 -3.72 27.70 10.24
CA LYS A 345 -3.39 29.13 10.08
C LYS A 345 -4.34 29.98 10.93
N ARG A 346 -3.83 31.06 11.54
CA ARG A 346 -4.57 31.96 12.46
C ARG A 346 -5.90 32.49 11.90
N LYS A 347 -5.84 33.14 10.74
CA LYS A 347 -6.54 32.62 9.56
C LYS A 347 -7.91 31.99 9.79
N TYR A 348 -7.86 30.67 9.66
CA TYR A 348 -8.96 29.74 9.67
C TYR A 348 -9.44 29.45 11.09
N ILE A 349 -8.54 29.43 12.10
CA ILE A 349 -8.92 29.23 13.51
C ILE A 349 -9.90 30.30 14.00
N ARG A 350 -9.77 31.54 13.51
CA ARG A 350 -10.73 32.61 13.83
C ARG A 350 -12.16 32.37 13.29
N MET A 351 -12.30 31.54 12.26
CA MET A 351 -13.61 31.22 11.65
C MET A 351 -14.25 29.97 12.28
N ILE A 352 -13.47 29.23 13.06
CA ILE A 352 -13.86 27.96 13.64
C ILE A 352 -14.59 28.18 14.98
N ARG A 353 -15.61 27.37 15.24
CA ARG A 353 -16.40 27.37 16.47
C ARG A 353 -16.37 25.99 17.12
N VAL A 354 -16.56 25.95 18.45
CA VAL A 354 -16.83 24.70 19.17
C VAL A 354 -18.11 24.09 18.62
N GLY A 355 -18.11 22.78 18.36
CA GLY A 355 -19.20 22.06 17.72
C GLY A 355 -19.14 21.99 16.19
N ASP A 356 -18.27 22.76 15.51
CA ASP A 356 -18.08 22.62 14.05
C ASP A 356 -17.68 21.16 13.73
N VAL A 357 -18.21 20.63 12.62
CA VAL A 357 -17.98 19.25 12.20
C VAL A 357 -16.61 19.10 11.59
N VAL A 358 -15.92 18.03 11.93
CA VAL A 358 -14.61 17.66 11.41
C VAL A 358 -14.73 16.36 10.64
N SER A 359 -14.03 16.24 9.51
CA SER A 359 -13.87 14.97 8.82
C SER A 359 -12.40 14.69 8.48
N THR A 360 -12.02 13.43 8.37
CA THR A 360 -10.72 13.06 7.79
C THR A 360 -10.65 13.51 6.32
N HIS A 361 -9.47 13.99 5.90
CA HIS A 361 -9.17 14.32 4.51
C HIS A 361 -8.65 13.10 3.75
#